data_AF-A0A420S0F1-F1
#
_entry.id   AF-A0A420S0F1-F1
#
_cell.length_a   1.000
_cell.length_b   1.000
_cell.length_c   1.000
_cell.angle_alpha   90.00
_cell.angle_beta   90.00
_cell.angle_gamma   90.00
#
_symmetry.space_group_name_H-M   'P 1'
#
loop_
_entity.id
_entity.type
_entity.pdbx_description
1 polymer ?
#
loop_
_entity_poly.entity_id
_entity_poly.type
_entity_poly.pdbx_seq_one_letter_code
_entity_poly.pdbx_strand_id
1 'polypeptide(L)'
;MAPGPTAGAAPESLTPPSGAWTPDERLRWQARFDAFKARGLRIDMTRGKPCTEQVALSDAMLDWPGVGGHRTQEGGDARNYYGSPLGLLEARTLFAPMLDAPPEQVAVANNSSLALMHDTLVYALLHGVPGGAAPWHGQGARFLCPVPGYDRHFAICEAYGIEMVPVPLTGHGPDMDAVEALVRDPRVKGMWCVPVYSNPTGETYAPEVVERLARMATGAPDFRIFWDNAYAVHHLTDVEESVPGILALCAQAGHADRPLVFGSTSKITFAGGGLGLLAASPANLAWYARHAGVRSIGPDKLNQLRHVRLLRDHAGLRAHMARHRAILGPKFALVEACLRRELAGRGLANWTTPRGGYFVSLQVRDGSARRVVALAQELGIALPSAPGAELSGPAGAGAGDGRHLPERPARHDRGGAAMKGHLIAFADYLARTAQPVGRPAIWRKPDVGAALAAQPSSPQRLTRAMALTRSDEPGAFALNGSISLIVQALGPGERGRMHSHSFWHLYFVLKGQGASEIAGERITWSDGDSFYVPAWVAHDLQNLSDTEDAIVYSAQNLPEQAFSGALMRREPGGGYAHIASDLPAEAARD
;
A
#
# COMPACT_ATOMS: atom_id res chain seq x y z
N MET A 1 15.95 16.09 -40.56
CA MET A 1 14.97 16.94 -39.86
C MET A 1 13.62 16.25 -39.95
N ALA A 2 13.25 15.47 -38.94
CA ALA A 2 11.88 15.00 -38.79
C ALA A 2 11.07 16.12 -38.13
N PRO A 3 9.81 16.37 -38.52
CA PRO A 3 9.01 17.44 -37.94
C PRO A 3 8.80 17.15 -36.46
N GLY A 4 9.02 18.15 -35.61
CA GLY A 4 8.83 18.06 -34.17
C GLY A 4 7.36 17.71 -33.82
N PRO A 5 7.10 17.22 -32.60
CA PRO A 5 5.76 16.90 -32.17
C PRO A 5 4.89 18.17 -32.25
N THR A 6 3.84 18.11 -33.05
CA THR A 6 2.81 19.15 -33.12
C THR A 6 2.25 19.38 -31.72
N ALA A 7 2.29 20.64 -31.28
CA ALA A 7 1.64 21.12 -30.06
C ALA A 7 0.24 20.53 -29.93
N GLY A 8 -0.11 20.04 -28.74
CA GLY A 8 -1.49 19.67 -28.44
C GLY A 8 -2.38 20.87 -28.73
N ALA A 9 -3.30 20.71 -29.69
CA ALA A 9 -4.30 21.72 -29.96
C ALA A 9 -5.04 22.06 -28.66
N ALA A 10 -5.42 23.34 -28.49
CA ALA A 10 -6.36 23.74 -27.45
C ALA A 10 -7.54 22.75 -27.44
N PRO A 11 -8.08 22.35 -26.27
CA PRO A 11 -9.10 21.31 -26.20
C PRO A 11 -10.23 21.68 -27.15
N GLU A 12 -10.43 20.85 -28.19
CA GLU A 12 -11.62 20.96 -29.03
C GLU A 12 -12.81 20.95 -28.09
N SER A 13 -13.70 21.95 -28.24
CA SER A 13 -14.90 22.00 -27.43
C SER A 13 -15.61 20.65 -27.56
N LEU A 14 -15.86 19.95 -26.44
CA LEU A 14 -16.61 18.70 -26.40
C LEU A 14 -18.11 18.99 -26.62
N THR A 15 -18.39 19.70 -27.72
CA THR A 15 -19.71 20.08 -28.19
C THR A 15 -20.02 19.10 -29.32
N PRO A 16 -21.11 18.31 -29.23
CA PRO A 16 -21.47 17.43 -30.32
C PRO A 16 -21.65 18.27 -31.61
N PRO A 17 -21.35 17.71 -32.80
CA PRO A 17 -21.73 18.35 -34.05
C PRO A 17 -23.21 18.72 -33.96
N SER A 18 -23.53 19.98 -34.27
CA SER A 18 -24.85 20.58 -34.06
C SER A 18 -25.97 19.71 -34.64
N GLY A 19 -26.64 18.94 -33.78
CA GLY A 19 -27.74 18.05 -34.13
C GLY A 19 -28.04 17.08 -32.99
N ALA A 20 -29.30 17.01 -32.57
CA ALA A 20 -29.74 15.93 -31.67
C ALA A 20 -29.62 14.59 -32.41
N TRP A 21 -29.02 13.57 -31.78
CA TRP A 21 -29.01 12.21 -32.31
C TRP A 21 -30.41 11.80 -32.76
N THR A 22 -30.51 11.32 -34.00
CA THR A 22 -31.78 10.85 -34.58
C THR A 22 -32.35 9.69 -33.76
N PRO A 23 -33.67 9.45 -33.78
CA PRO A 23 -34.28 8.30 -33.10
C PRO A 23 -33.60 6.98 -33.47
N ASP A 24 -33.25 6.79 -34.76
CA ASP A 24 -32.57 5.59 -35.25
C ASP A 24 -31.16 5.44 -34.68
N GLU A 25 -30.41 6.53 -34.54
CA GLU A 25 -29.09 6.50 -33.90
C GLU A 25 -29.17 6.10 -32.43
N ARG A 26 -30.15 6.63 -31.69
CA ARG A 26 -30.37 6.26 -30.30
C ARG A 26 -30.73 4.80 -30.16
N LEU A 27 -31.61 4.28 -31.04
CA LEU A 27 -31.99 2.87 -31.04
C LEU A 27 -30.78 1.97 -31.30
N ARG A 28 -29.90 2.35 -32.24
CA ARG A 28 -28.65 1.62 -32.52
C ARG A 28 -27.70 1.59 -31.33
N TRP A 29 -27.52 2.71 -30.63
CA TRP A 29 -26.68 2.76 -29.43
C TRP A 29 -27.24 1.93 -28.28
N GLN A 30 -28.57 1.97 -28.08
CA GLN A 30 -29.25 1.15 -27.09
C GLN A 30 -29.10 -0.34 -27.40
N ALA A 31 -29.33 -0.75 -28.65
CA ALA A 31 -29.15 -2.15 -29.06
C ALA A 31 -27.71 -2.63 -28.86
N ARG A 32 -26.71 -1.79 -29.15
CA ARG A 32 -25.30 -2.11 -28.88
C ARG A 32 -25.01 -2.25 -27.38
N PHE A 33 -25.58 -1.36 -26.56
CA PHE A 33 -25.46 -1.42 -25.10
C PHE A 33 -26.08 -2.70 -24.54
N ASP A 34 -27.31 -3.03 -24.94
CA ASP A 34 -28.02 -4.22 -24.47
C ASP A 34 -27.33 -5.51 -24.93
N ALA A 35 -26.86 -5.56 -26.17
CA ALA A 35 -26.07 -6.69 -26.68
C ALA A 35 -24.77 -6.87 -25.89
N PHE A 36 -24.11 -5.79 -25.48
CA PHE A 36 -22.92 -5.87 -24.63
C PHE A 36 -23.27 -6.32 -23.21
N LYS A 37 -24.34 -5.78 -22.63
CA LYS A 37 -24.86 -6.13 -21.30
C LYS A 37 -25.19 -7.62 -21.20
N ALA A 38 -25.80 -8.18 -22.24
CA ALA A 38 -26.15 -9.60 -22.33
C ALA A 38 -24.95 -10.55 -22.24
N ARG A 39 -23.71 -10.05 -22.45
CA ARG A 39 -22.48 -10.85 -22.31
C ARG A 39 -22.11 -11.15 -20.85
N GLY A 40 -22.69 -10.44 -19.87
CA GLY A 40 -22.48 -10.72 -18.45
C GLY A 40 -21.02 -10.61 -17.98
N LEU A 41 -20.23 -9.73 -18.59
CA LEU A 41 -18.80 -9.58 -18.29
C LEU A 41 -18.56 -9.02 -16.88
N ARG A 42 -17.38 -9.30 -16.32
CA ARG A 42 -16.88 -8.72 -15.07
C ARG A 42 -15.46 -8.23 -15.28
N ILE A 43 -15.30 -6.94 -15.54
CA ILE A 43 -14.02 -6.30 -15.86
C ILE A 43 -13.74 -5.20 -14.84
N ASP A 44 -12.51 -5.14 -14.34
CA ASP A 44 -12.07 -4.11 -13.41
C ASP A 44 -10.90 -3.31 -13.98
N MET A 45 -11.17 -2.04 -14.32
CA MET A 45 -10.22 -1.06 -14.84
C MET A 45 -9.83 0.00 -13.78
N THR A 46 -10.09 -0.25 -12.50
CA THR A 46 -9.81 0.69 -11.40
C THR A 46 -8.39 0.61 -10.85
N ARG A 47 -7.65 -0.47 -11.16
CA ARG A 47 -6.43 -0.85 -10.45
C ARG A 47 -5.18 -0.37 -11.19
N GLY A 48 -4.57 0.73 -10.72
CA GLY A 48 -3.27 1.22 -11.19
C GLY A 48 -2.07 0.43 -10.65
N LYS A 49 -2.11 -0.91 -10.71
CA LYS A 49 -1.07 -1.81 -10.15
C LYS A 49 -0.43 -2.68 -11.25
N PRO A 50 0.82 -3.15 -11.08
CA PRO A 50 1.44 -4.07 -12.02
C PRO A 50 0.62 -5.37 -12.20
N CYS A 51 0.59 -5.91 -13.42
CA CYS A 51 0.00 -7.22 -13.68
C CYS A 51 0.95 -8.37 -13.31
N THR A 52 0.44 -9.60 -13.25
CA THR A 52 1.24 -10.80 -12.88
C THR A 52 2.53 -10.94 -13.68
N GLU A 53 2.48 -10.74 -15.00
CA GLU A 53 3.67 -10.79 -15.87
C GLU A 53 4.75 -9.76 -15.49
N GLN A 54 4.35 -8.57 -15.04
CA GLN A 54 5.30 -7.54 -14.61
C GLN A 54 5.92 -7.89 -13.26
N VAL A 55 5.09 -8.37 -12.32
CA VAL A 55 5.56 -8.81 -11.00
C VAL A 55 6.58 -9.95 -11.14
N ALA A 56 6.32 -10.89 -12.06
CA ALA A 56 7.18 -12.04 -12.32
C ALA A 56 8.60 -11.66 -12.80
N LEU A 57 8.80 -10.45 -13.34
CA LEU A 57 10.13 -9.94 -13.70
C LEU A 57 11.07 -9.82 -12.48
N SER A 58 10.49 -9.80 -11.27
CA SER A 58 11.19 -9.64 -10.00
C SER A 58 11.16 -10.88 -9.11
N ASP A 59 10.64 -12.03 -9.58
CA ASP A 59 10.45 -13.23 -8.75
C ASP A 59 11.74 -13.73 -8.09
N ALA A 60 12.90 -13.51 -8.72
CA ALA A 60 14.20 -13.85 -8.13
C ALA A 60 14.45 -13.19 -6.77
N MET A 61 13.79 -12.07 -6.47
CA MET A 61 13.87 -11.42 -5.16
C MET A 61 13.23 -12.25 -4.03
N LEU A 62 12.33 -13.18 -4.34
CA LEU A 62 11.68 -14.05 -3.35
C LEU A 62 12.67 -15.03 -2.71
N ASP A 63 13.66 -15.48 -3.49
CA ASP A 63 14.71 -16.39 -3.02
C ASP A 63 15.92 -15.64 -2.41
N TRP A 64 16.04 -14.35 -2.67
CA TRP A 64 17.16 -13.52 -2.24
C TRP A 64 16.95 -12.90 -0.85
N PRO A 65 18.03 -12.47 -0.17
CA PRO A 65 19.43 -12.64 -0.57
C PRO A 65 19.97 -14.07 -0.39
N GLY A 66 19.16 -15.02 0.09
CA GLY A 66 19.57 -16.39 0.34
C GLY A 66 20.55 -16.52 1.51
N VAL A 67 20.94 -17.77 1.82
CA VAL A 67 21.94 -18.06 2.86
C VAL A 67 23.28 -17.43 2.46
N GLY A 68 23.90 -16.71 3.39
CA GLY A 68 25.18 -16.02 3.16
C GLY A 68 25.08 -14.70 2.40
N GLY A 69 23.93 -14.35 1.83
CA GLY A 69 23.79 -13.13 1.02
C GLY A 69 23.52 -11.82 1.77
N HIS A 70 23.64 -11.81 3.09
CA HIS A 70 23.24 -10.69 3.94
C HIS A 70 24.36 -9.66 4.18
N ARG A 71 25.53 -9.84 3.55
CA ARG A 71 26.66 -8.92 3.68
C ARG A 71 26.48 -7.72 2.76
N THR A 72 26.69 -6.53 3.30
CA THR A 72 26.72 -5.27 2.55
C THR A 72 28.09 -5.06 1.93
N GLN A 73 28.20 -4.18 0.93
CA GLN A 73 29.46 -3.79 0.30
C GLN A 73 30.43 -3.16 1.31
N GLU A 74 29.91 -2.47 2.33
CA GLU A 74 30.67 -1.90 3.44
C GLU A 74 31.08 -2.95 4.51
N GLY A 75 30.82 -4.24 4.28
CA GLY A 75 31.18 -5.34 5.19
C GLY A 75 30.21 -5.57 6.36
N GLY A 76 29.12 -4.81 6.43
CA GLY A 76 28.10 -4.91 7.47
C GLY A 76 27.19 -6.15 7.33
N ASP A 77 26.46 -6.47 8.40
CA ASP A 77 25.44 -7.52 8.40
C ASP A 77 24.03 -6.89 8.32
N ALA A 78 23.38 -7.01 7.16
CA ALA A 78 22.07 -6.43 6.90
C ALA A 78 20.94 -7.02 7.77
N ARG A 79 21.18 -8.12 8.50
CA ARG A 79 20.22 -8.73 9.43
C ARG A 79 20.12 -8.01 10.78
N ASN A 80 21.03 -7.07 11.06
CA ASN A 80 21.12 -6.42 12.37
C ASN A 80 21.01 -4.88 12.24
N TYR A 81 20.94 -4.17 13.36
CA TYR A 81 20.65 -2.73 13.47
C TYR A 81 21.78 -1.78 13.06
N TYR A 82 22.86 -2.28 12.44
CA TYR A 82 23.97 -1.44 11.96
C TYR A 82 23.59 -0.64 10.70
N GLY A 83 24.35 0.43 10.45
CA GLY A 83 24.28 1.21 9.22
C GLY A 83 23.57 2.55 9.36
N SER A 84 23.56 3.31 8.27
CA SER A 84 22.93 4.64 8.22
C SER A 84 21.41 4.55 8.34
N PRO A 85 20.75 5.47 9.07
CA PRO A 85 19.28 5.58 9.07
C PRO A 85 18.73 5.97 7.68
N LEU A 86 19.59 6.41 6.76
CA LEU A 86 19.27 6.73 5.37
C LEU A 86 19.27 5.50 4.45
N GLY A 87 19.56 4.30 4.96
CA GLY A 87 19.67 3.08 4.17
C GLY A 87 21.10 2.78 3.69
N LEU A 88 21.25 1.64 3.02
CA LEU A 88 22.54 1.12 2.54
C LEU A 88 23.16 2.03 1.48
N LEU A 89 24.48 2.25 1.56
CA LEU A 89 25.20 3.03 0.56
C LEU A 89 25.02 2.47 -0.85
N GLU A 90 25.18 1.15 -1.03
CA GLU A 90 24.98 0.50 -2.34
C GLU A 90 23.56 0.67 -2.92
N ALA A 91 22.53 0.74 -2.06
CA ALA A 91 21.17 1.03 -2.50
C ALA A 91 20.98 2.50 -2.88
N ARG A 92 21.56 3.42 -2.09
CA ARG A 92 21.54 4.86 -2.39
C ARG A 92 22.27 5.16 -3.69
N THR A 93 23.41 4.52 -3.93
CA THR A 93 24.18 4.62 -5.17
C THR A 93 23.41 4.10 -6.38
N LEU A 94 22.71 2.97 -6.24
CA LEU A 94 21.88 2.43 -7.32
C LEU A 94 20.77 3.40 -7.78
N PHE A 95 20.10 4.06 -6.83
CA PHE A 95 18.94 4.91 -7.13
C PHE A 95 19.26 6.40 -7.28
N ALA A 96 20.47 6.85 -6.94
CA ALA A 96 20.94 8.23 -7.12
C ALA A 96 20.66 8.80 -8.53
N PRO A 97 21.01 8.10 -9.63
CA PRO A 97 20.72 8.59 -10.98
C PRO A 97 19.22 8.73 -11.28
N MET A 98 18.36 7.89 -10.69
CA MET A 98 16.90 7.97 -10.88
C MET A 98 16.30 9.22 -10.23
N LEU A 99 16.92 9.74 -9.17
CA LEU A 99 16.46 10.93 -8.45
C LEU A 99 17.20 12.21 -8.87
N ASP A 100 18.14 12.11 -9.81
CA ASP A 100 19.07 13.17 -10.22
C ASP A 100 19.77 13.85 -9.02
N ALA A 101 20.33 13.00 -8.15
CA ALA A 101 21.00 13.43 -6.93
C ALA A 101 22.24 12.57 -6.66
N PRO A 102 23.30 13.11 -6.03
CA PRO A 102 24.43 12.30 -5.58
C PRO A 102 24.01 11.37 -4.42
N PRO A 103 24.65 10.20 -4.23
CA PRO A 103 24.24 9.21 -3.21
C PRO A 103 24.16 9.79 -1.78
N GLU A 104 25.01 10.77 -1.47
CA GLU A 104 25.07 11.48 -0.19
C GLU A 104 23.75 12.22 0.12
N GLN A 105 23.01 12.60 -0.92
CA GLN A 105 21.73 13.30 -0.84
C GLN A 105 20.52 12.38 -0.92
N VAL A 106 20.72 11.06 -0.99
CA VAL A 106 19.65 10.05 -1.12
C VAL A 106 19.43 9.30 0.18
N ALA A 107 18.16 9.11 0.53
CA ALA A 107 17.70 8.11 1.50
C ALA A 107 16.88 7.02 0.79
N VAL A 108 17.11 5.78 1.20
CA VAL A 108 16.33 4.60 0.79
C VAL A 108 15.65 4.06 2.03
N ALA A 109 14.32 4.09 2.02
CA ALA A 109 13.49 3.70 3.15
C ALA A 109 12.83 2.33 2.94
N ASN A 110 11.71 2.09 3.63
CA ASN A 110 10.89 0.89 3.50
C ASN A 110 10.02 0.94 2.24
N ASN A 111 8.92 0.19 2.20
CA ASN A 111 8.16 -0.12 0.99
C ASN A 111 7.35 1.00 0.31
N SER A 112 7.37 2.23 0.81
CA SER A 112 6.40 3.25 0.37
C SER A 112 6.99 4.65 0.34
N SER A 113 7.03 5.27 -0.85
CA SER A 113 7.32 6.70 -1.00
C SER A 113 6.19 7.58 -0.46
N LEU A 114 4.94 7.10 -0.50
CA LEU A 114 3.81 7.79 0.10
C LEU A 114 3.96 7.91 1.62
N ALA A 115 4.55 6.91 2.28
CA ALA A 115 4.89 7.00 3.69
C ALA A 115 5.99 8.06 3.95
N LEU A 116 6.97 8.20 3.06
CA LEU A 116 7.97 9.27 3.15
C LEU A 116 7.35 10.66 2.97
N MET A 117 6.46 10.82 2.00
CA MET A 117 5.72 12.08 1.78
C MET A 117 4.86 12.42 3.00
N HIS A 118 4.15 11.43 3.54
CA HIS A 118 3.38 11.57 4.76
C HIS A 118 4.26 12.01 5.93
N ASP A 119 5.34 11.27 6.20
CA ASP A 119 6.20 11.52 7.36
C ASP A 119 6.89 12.89 7.26
N THR A 120 7.39 13.26 6.07
CA THR A 120 7.99 14.59 5.86
C THR A 120 6.97 15.71 6.05
N LEU A 121 5.73 15.55 5.58
CA LEU A 121 4.67 16.53 5.82
C LEU A 121 4.30 16.62 7.31
N VAL A 122 4.19 15.49 8.02
CA VAL A 122 3.92 15.47 9.46
C VAL A 122 5.07 16.08 10.26
N TYR A 123 6.32 15.80 9.90
CA TYR A 123 7.48 16.44 10.53
C TYR A 123 7.48 17.94 10.31
N ALA A 124 7.09 18.41 9.13
CA ALA A 124 6.97 19.85 8.85
C ALA A 124 5.86 20.49 9.70
N LEU A 125 4.72 19.82 9.87
CA LEU A 125 3.63 20.25 10.75
C LEU A 125 4.07 20.36 12.21
N LEU A 126 4.76 19.35 12.74
CA LEU A 126 5.09 19.25 14.17
C LEU A 126 6.38 19.98 14.56
N HIS A 127 7.34 20.08 13.64
CA HIS A 127 8.71 20.52 13.95
C HIS A 127 9.23 21.61 13.01
N GLY A 128 8.49 21.95 11.95
CA GLY A 128 8.96 22.85 10.90
C GLY A 128 10.01 22.18 10.01
N VAL A 129 10.54 22.95 9.06
CA VAL A 129 11.55 22.52 8.09
C VAL A 129 12.75 23.47 8.11
N PRO A 130 13.92 23.08 7.58
CA PRO A 130 15.07 23.99 7.44
C PRO A 130 14.69 25.33 6.76
N GLY A 131 15.20 26.44 7.30
CA GLY A 131 14.85 27.79 6.84
C GLY A 131 13.51 28.33 7.36
N GLY A 132 12.71 27.53 8.07
CA GLY A 132 11.48 27.96 8.72
C GLY A 132 11.68 28.47 10.15
N ALA A 133 10.85 29.45 10.55
CA ALA A 133 10.89 30.02 11.91
C ALA A 133 10.06 29.23 12.94
N ALA A 134 9.07 28.45 12.50
CA ALA A 134 8.15 27.72 13.37
C ALA A 134 7.52 26.50 12.66
N PRO A 135 7.00 25.50 13.40
CA PRO A 135 6.24 24.39 12.84
C PRO A 135 4.99 24.84 12.06
N TRP A 136 4.64 24.16 10.97
CA TRP A 136 3.51 24.57 10.13
C TRP A 136 2.14 24.44 10.81
N HIS A 137 2.01 23.60 11.84
CA HIS A 137 0.77 23.49 12.61
C HIS A 137 0.39 24.85 13.23
N GLY A 138 -0.90 25.20 13.11
CA GLY A 138 -1.42 26.48 13.60
C GLY A 138 -1.15 27.70 12.71
N GLN A 139 -0.39 27.56 11.60
CA GLN A 139 -0.12 28.66 10.66
C GLN A 139 -1.14 28.77 9.51
N GLY A 140 -2.18 27.94 9.49
CA GLY A 140 -3.15 27.89 8.38
C GLY A 140 -2.51 27.47 7.05
N ALA A 141 -1.68 26.42 7.09
CA ALA A 141 -0.89 25.97 5.96
C ALA A 141 -1.76 25.62 4.74
N ARG A 142 -1.30 26.07 3.57
CA ARG A 142 -1.89 25.84 2.25
C ARG A 142 -0.95 25.07 1.35
N PHE A 143 -1.49 24.19 0.53
CA PHE A 143 -0.75 23.44 -0.48
C PHE A 143 -1.30 23.68 -1.88
N LEU A 144 -0.43 23.97 -2.84
CA LEU A 144 -0.80 24.03 -4.24
C LEU A 144 -0.94 22.61 -4.80
N CYS A 145 -2.03 22.35 -5.49
CA CYS A 145 -2.43 21.04 -5.97
C CYS A 145 -2.70 21.09 -7.47
N PRO A 146 -1.71 20.74 -8.32
CA PRO A 146 -1.94 20.57 -9.75
C PRO A 146 -3.08 19.58 -10.03
N VAL A 147 -4.05 19.97 -10.84
CA VAL A 147 -5.24 19.19 -11.17
C VAL A 147 -5.43 19.01 -12.68
N PRO A 148 -5.90 17.83 -13.12
CA PRO A 148 -6.17 16.63 -12.32
C PRO A 148 -4.88 15.99 -11.79
N GLY A 149 -4.90 15.53 -10.55
CA GLY A 149 -3.69 15.04 -9.85
C GLY A 149 -3.95 13.78 -9.03
N TYR A 150 -2.98 13.42 -8.20
CA TYR A 150 -3.00 12.17 -7.45
C TYR A 150 -3.81 12.27 -6.16
N ASP A 151 -4.92 11.51 -6.10
CA ASP A 151 -5.85 11.45 -4.97
C ASP A 151 -5.18 11.23 -3.61
N ARG A 152 -4.12 10.40 -3.54
CA ARG A 152 -3.43 10.13 -2.26
C ARG A 152 -2.59 11.29 -1.75
N HIS A 153 -2.10 12.18 -2.61
CA HIS A 153 -1.47 13.43 -2.17
C HIS A 153 -2.50 14.32 -1.48
N PHE A 154 -3.68 14.44 -2.09
CA PHE A 154 -4.78 15.25 -1.56
C PHE A 154 -5.32 14.69 -0.25
N ALA A 155 -5.45 13.36 -0.14
CA ALA A 155 -5.88 12.70 1.10
C ALA A 155 -4.93 12.95 2.27
N ILE A 156 -3.61 13.10 2.03
CA ILE A 156 -2.66 13.48 3.09
C ILE A 156 -2.97 14.91 3.58
N CYS A 157 -3.14 15.86 2.66
CA CYS A 157 -3.49 17.24 3.04
C CYS A 157 -4.81 17.32 3.80
N GLU A 158 -5.85 16.65 3.30
CA GLU A 158 -7.17 16.59 3.91
C GLU A 158 -7.11 16.03 5.34
N ALA A 159 -6.40 14.92 5.55
CA ALA A 159 -6.27 14.27 6.86
C ALA A 159 -5.65 15.17 7.93
N TYR A 160 -4.84 16.16 7.54
CA TYR A 160 -4.16 17.08 8.45
C TYR A 160 -4.71 18.52 8.38
N GLY A 161 -5.86 18.73 7.74
CA GLY A 161 -6.52 20.04 7.67
C GLY A 161 -5.71 21.09 6.91
N ILE A 162 -4.86 20.67 5.97
CA ILE A 162 -4.12 21.57 5.08
C ILE A 162 -5.06 22.02 3.96
N GLU A 163 -5.22 23.34 3.80
CA GLU A 163 -6.06 23.89 2.74
C GLU A 163 -5.43 23.62 1.38
N MET A 164 -6.14 22.92 0.50
CA MET A 164 -5.69 22.59 -0.85
C MET A 164 -6.15 23.66 -1.84
N VAL A 165 -5.21 24.22 -2.59
CA VAL A 165 -5.46 25.24 -3.61
C VAL A 165 -5.22 24.63 -4.99
N PRO A 166 -6.27 24.40 -5.80
CA PRO A 166 -6.11 23.77 -7.10
C PRO A 166 -5.36 24.67 -8.09
N VAL A 167 -4.48 24.07 -8.89
CA VAL A 167 -3.74 24.73 -9.99
C VAL A 167 -3.98 23.92 -11.27
N PRO A 168 -4.44 24.52 -12.37
CA PRO A 168 -4.62 23.78 -13.62
C PRO A 168 -3.31 23.22 -14.17
N LEU A 169 -3.33 21.98 -14.68
CA LEU A 169 -2.29 21.46 -15.56
C LEU A 169 -2.54 21.91 -17.01
N THR A 170 -1.47 22.21 -17.73
CA THR A 170 -1.51 22.79 -19.09
C THR A 170 -1.22 21.78 -20.20
N GLY A 171 -0.81 20.56 -19.86
CA GLY A 171 -0.23 19.59 -20.80
C GLY A 171 1.30 19.66 -20.87
N HIS A 172 1.90 20.70 -20.26
CA HIS A 172 3.34 20.90 -20.13
C HIS A 172 3.77 21.11 -18.67
N GLY A 173 2.89 20.82 -17.71
CA GLY A 173 3.06 21.13 -16.28
C GLY A 173 2.01 22.11 -15.75
N PRO A 174 2.10 22.49 -14.46
CA PRO A 174 1.18 23.44 -13.82
C PRO A 174 1.20 24.80 -14.51
N ASP A 175 0.07 25.50 -14.48
CA ASP A 175 -0.02 26.92 -14.83
C ASP A 175 0.88 27.73 -13.90
N MET A 176 2.05 28.10 -14.41
CA MET A 176 3.09 28.75 -13.61
C MET A 176 2.75 30.21 -13.27
N ASP A 177 1.91 30.89 -14.05
CA ASP A 177 1.47 32.24 -13.72
C ASP A 177 0.56 32.20 -12.50
N ALA A 178 -0.35 31.21 -12.44
CA ALA A 178 -1.17 30.94 -11.27
C ALA A 178 -0.31 30.53 -10.06
N VAL A 179 0.68 29.63 -10.24
CA VAL A 179 1.60 29.22 -9.17
C VAL A 179 2.33 30.43 -8.58
N GLU A 180 3.00 31.23 -9.43
CA GLU A 180 3.79 32.38 -9.01
C GLU A 180 2.96 33.48 -8.33
N ALA A 181 1.68 33.62 -8.70
CA ALA A 181 0.75 34.49 -8.00
C ALA A 181 0.37 33.94 -6.62
N LEU A 182 0.02 32.65 -6.53
CA LEU A 182 -0.46 32.01 -5.31
C LEU A 182 0.63 31.84 -4.25
N VAL A 183 1.87 31.49 -4.64
CA VAL A 183 2.98 31.29 -3.68
C VAL A 183 3.43 32.57 -2.96
N ARG A 184 2.91 33.75 -3.35
CA ARG A 184 3.14 35.01 -2.61
C ARG A 184 2.44 35.04 -1.26
N ASP A 185 1.38 34.25 -1.06
CA ASP A 185 0.74 34.09 0.26
C ASP A 185 1.69 33.30 1.17
N PRO A 186 2.16 33.85 2.31
CA PRO A 186 3.08 33.18 3.22
C PRO A 186 2.51 31.93 3.91
N ARG A 187 1.19 31.70 3.80
CA ARG A 187 0.55 30.46 4.23
C ARG A 187 0.73 29.31 3.24
N VAL A 188 1.08 29.58 1.98
CA VAL A 188 1.38 28.53 1.00
C VAL A 188 2.73 27.92 1.36
N LYS A 189 2.68 26.75 2.01
CA LYS A 189 3.85 26.05 2.55
C LYS A 189 4.40 25.00 1.60
N GLY A 190 3.60 24.53 0.64
CA GLY A 190 4.12 23.59 -0.34
C GLY A 190 3.28 23.39 -1.58
N MET A 191 3.78 22.53 -2.45
CA MET A 191 3.16 22.16 -3.71
C MET A 191 3.41 20.68 -3.99
N TRP A 192 2.38 19.96 -4.40
CA TRP A 192 2.52 18.61 -4.93
C TRP A 192 2.88 18.66 -6.42
N CYS A 193 3.83 17.83 -6.84
CA CYS A 193 4.16 17.65 -8.25
C CYS A 193 4.35 16.16 -8.56
N VAL A 194 3.80 15.70 -9.69
CA VAL A 194 4.20 14.45 -10.32
C VAL A 194 4.82 14.83 -11.67
N PRO A 195 6.14 15.03 -11.78
CA PRO A 195 6.74 15.84 -12.84
C PRO A 195 6.99 15.06 -14.15
N VAL A 196 7.06 13.73 -14.09
CA VAL A 196 7.28 12.85 -15.24
C VAL A 196 6.08 11.91 -15.33
N TYR A 197 5.46 11.83 -16.51
CA TYR A 197 4.26 11.03 -16.76
C TYR A 197 3.18 11.17 -15.65
N SER A 198 2.79 12.41 -15.40
CA SER A 198 1.86 12.84 -14.33
C SER A 198 0.69 11.88 -14.12
N ASN A 199 0.38 11.52 -12.87
CA ASN A 199 -0.85 10.78 -12.59
C ASN A 199 -2.02 11.77 -12.42
N PRO A 200 -3.09 11.74 -13.26
CA PRO A 200 -3.37 10.74 -14.30
C PRO A 200 -3.12 11.21 -15.76
N THR A 201 -2.69 12.45 -16.00
CA THR A 201 -2.65 13.04 -17.35
C THR A 201 -1.60 12.41 -18.27
N GLY A 202 -0.49 11.92 -17.70
CA GLY A 202 0.66 11.40 -18.41
C GLY A 202 1.58 12.49 -18.97
N GLU A 203 1.36 13.77 -18.63
CA GLU A 203 2.23 14.86 -19.05
C GLU A 203 3.55 14.88 -18.26
N THR A 204 4.62 15.30 -18.93
CA THR A 204 5.93 15.57 -18.34
C THR A 204 6.17 17.07 -18.36
N TYR A 205 6.65 17.62 -17.24
CA TYR A 205 6.82 19.06 -17.10
C TYR A 205 7.89 19.57 -18.07
N ALA A 206 7.59 20.66 -18.77
CA ALA A 206 8.56 21.27 -19.68
C ALA A 206 9.76 21.85 -18.88
N PRO A 207 10.97 21.89 -19.46
CA PRO A 207 12.14 22.45 -18.79
C PRO A 207 11.94 23.85 -18.21
N GLU A 208 11.27 24.73 -18.96
CA GLU A 208 10.84 26.07 -18.54
C GLU A 208 10.05 26.04 -17.22
N VAL A 209 9.08 25.14 -17.09
CA VAL A 209 8.25 25.01 -15.89
C VAL A 209 9.11 24.64 -14.68
N VAL A 210 10.04 23.69 -14.85
CA VAL A 210 10.96 23.27 -13.79
C VAL A 210 11.90 24.41 -13.38
N GLU A 211 12.40 25.18 -14.35
CA GLU A 211 13.23 26.36 -14.10
C GLU A 211 12.48 27.47 -13.37
N ARG A 212 11.22 27.74 -13.74
CA ARG A 212 10.37 28.71 -13.05
C ARG A 212 10.07 28.27 -11.61
N LEU A 213 9.70 27.01 -11.39
CA LEU A 213 9.51 26.45 -10.05
C LEU A 213 10.77 26.57 -9.18
N ALA A 214 11.94 26.36 -9.78
CA ALA A 214 13.22 26.48 -9.08
C ALA A 214 13.54 27.93 -8.68
N ARG A 215 13.19 28.92 -9.51
CA ARG A 215 13.57 30.34 -9.33
C ARG A 215 12.53 31.21 -8.67
N MET A 216 11.25 30.84 -8.69
CA MET A 216 10.17 31.72 -8.23
C MET A 216 10.39 32.20 -6.79
N ALA A 217 10.04 33.45 -6.52
CA ALA A 217 10.02 33.98 -5.17
C ALA A 217 8.75 33.50 -4.44
N THR A 218 8.89 33.09 -3.19
CA THR A 218 7.79 32.59 -2.35
C THR A 218 7.60 33.50 -1.15
N GLY A 219 6.36 33.74 -0.74
CA GLY A 219 6.05 34.51 0.48
C GLY A 219 6.44 33.75 1.74
N ALA A 220 6.38 32.41 1.70
CA ALA A 220 6.88 31.55 2.75
C ALA A 220 8.40 31.31 2.56
N PRO A 221 9.26 31.60 3.55
CA PRO A 221 10.70 31.32 3.47
C PRO A 221 11.00 29.81 3.49
N ASP A 222 10.04 29.02 3.96
CA ASP A 222 10.11 27.59 4.19
C ASP A 222 9.25 26.78 3.21
N PHE A 223 8.90 27.35 2.05
CA PHE A 223 8.15 26.66 1.01
C PHE A 223 8.86 25.37 0.54
N ARG A 224 8.08 24.31 0.30
CA ARG A 224 8.57 23.01 -0.21
C ARG A 224 7.83 22.53 -1.44
N ILE A 225 8.58 22.09 -2.45
CA ILE A 225 8.05 21.32 -3.56
C ILE A 225 8.17 19.84 -3.21
N PHE A 226 7.04 19.18 -3.06
CA PHE A 226 6.97 17.72 -2.92
C PHE A 226 6.98 17.12 -4.33
N TRP A 227 8.18 16.79 -4.78
CA TRP A 227 8.48 16.36 -6.14
C TRP A 227 8.38 14.83 -6.26
N ASP A 228 7.17 14.32 -6.38
CA ASP A 228 6.88 12.89 -6.49
C ASP A 228 7.19 12.35 -7.89
N ASN A 229 8.45 12.02 -8.13
CA ASN A 229 8.92 11.45 -9.40
C ASN A 229 8.64 9.93 -9.47
N ALA A 230 7.42 9.52 -9.15
CA ALA A 230 6.98 8.13 -9.11
C ALA A 230 7.18 7.38 -10.43
N TYR A 231 7.18 8.10 -11.57
CA TYR A 231 7.27 7.52 -12.91
C TYR A 231 8.59 7.80 -13.65
N ALA A 232 9.64 8.24 -12.95
CA ALA A 232 10.92 8.67 -13.54
C ALA A 232 11.49 7.76 -14.64
N VAL A 233 11.36 6.44 -14.49
CA VAL A 233 11.90 5.42 -15.40
C VAL A 233 10.83 4.54 -16.05
N HIS A 234 9.57 4.97 -16.06
CA HIS A 234 8.42 4.17 -16.49
C HIS A 234 8.01 4.47 -17.94
N HIS A 235 8.95 4.35 -18.87
CA HIS A 235 8.74 4.65 -20.29
C HIS A 235 7.93 3.55 -20.98
N LEU A 236 7.01 3.96 -21.87
CA LEU A 236 6.21 3.07 -22.71
C LEU A 236 6.71 3.03 -24.17
N THR A 237 7.63 3.92 -24.54
CA THR A 237 8.19 4.04 -25.90
C THR A 237 9.72 4.00 -25.89
N ASP A 238 10.35 4.07 -27.07
CA ASP A 238 11.81 4.24 -27.21
C ASP A 238 12.30 5.66 -26.85
N VAL A 239 11.38 6.61 -26.75
CA VAL A 239 11.67 7.96 -26.26
C VAL A 239 11.54 7.95 -24.74
N GLU A 240 12.68 7.97 -24.05
CA GLU A 240 12.76 8.14 -22.60
C GLU A 240 12.62 9.64 -22.26
N GLU A 241 11.53 10.03 -21.59
CA GLU A 241 11.34 11.41 -21.14
C GLU A 241 11.96 11.62 -19.76
N SER A 242 12.49 12.82 -19.53
CA SER A 242 13.04 13.25 -18.25
C SER A 242 12.78 14.75 -18.04
N VAL A 243 12.96 15.21 -16.82
CA VAL A 243 12.89 16.63 -16.45
C VAL A 243 14.25 17.10 -15.95
N PRO A 244 14.59 18.39 -16.09
CA PRO A 244 15.79 18.95 -15.47
C PRO A 244 15.87 18.69 -13.96
N GLY A 245 17.09 18.54 -13.44
CA GLY A 245 17.36 18.31 -12.03
C GLY A 245 16.89 19.42 -11.11
N ILE A 246 15.73 19.25 -10.49
CA ILE A 246 15.13 20.27 -9.62
C ILE A 246 16.02 20.63 -8.42
N LEU A 247 16.76 19.66 -7.87
CA LEU A 247 17.70 19.88 -6.76
C LEU A 247 18.81 20.85 -7.16
N ALA A 248 19.48 20.58 -8.30
CA ALA A 248 20.55 21.42 -8.81
C ALA A 248 20.04 22.81 -9.20
N LEU A 249 18.90 22.89 -9.89
CA LEU A 249 18.30 24.18 -10.29
C LEU A 249 17.89 25.03 -9.09
N CYS A 250 17.27 24.44 -8.06
CA CYS A 250 16.90 25.15 -6.85
C CYS A 250 18.15 25.63 -6.10
N ALA A 251 19.21 24.82 -6.01
CA ALA A 251 20.46 25.24 -5.39
C ALA A 251 21.11 26.42 -6.12
N GLN A 252 21.16 26.39 -7.46
CA GLN A 252 21.66 27.48 -8.30
C GLN A 252 20.83 28.77 -8.15
N ALA A 253 19.52 28.63 -7.91
CA ALA A 253 18.62 29.75 -7.68
C ALA A 253 18.65 30.30 -6.24
N GLY A 254 19.49 29.76 -5.35
CA GLY A 254 19.55 30.18 -3.93
C GLY A 254 18.43 29.59 -3.06
N HIS A 255 17.79 28.52 -3.51
CA HIS A 255 16.64 27.87 -2.88
C HIS A 255 16.90 26.37 -2.64
N ALA A 256 18.12 26.00 -2.24
CA ALA A 256 18.58 24.60 -2.16
C ALA A 256 17.63 23.66 -1.38
N ASP A 257 16.97 24.15 -0.33
CA ASP A 257 16.06 23.35 0.50
C ASP A 257 14.63 23.25 -0.05
N ARG A 258 14.32 23.88 -1.18
CA ARG A 258 12.96 23.90 -1.74
C ARG A 258 12.45 22.51 -2.14
N PRO A 259 13.19 21.65 -2.86
CA PRO A 259 12.66 20.37 -3.30
C PRO A 259 12.87 19.24 -2.27
N LEU A 260 11.82 18.44 -2.09
CA LEU A 260 11.88 17.09 -1.53
C LEU A 260 11.52 16.13 -2.67
N VAL A 261 12.51 15.43 -3.22
CA VAL A 261 12.34 14.56 -4.38
C VAL A 261 12.04 13.15 -3.92
N PHE A 262 10.93 12.59 -4.37
CA PHE A 262 10.53 11.23 -4.04
C PHE A 262 10.61 10.32 -5.26
N GLY A 263 10.89 9.04 -5.02
CA GLY A 263 10.80 7.98 -6.01
C GLY A 263 10.39 6.67 -5.37
N SER A 264 10.04 5.66 -6.17
CA SER A 264 9.70 4.34 -5.64
C SER A 264 9.98 3.21 -6.61
N THR A 265 10.24 2.02 -6.07
CA THR A 265 10.31 0.78 -6.83
C THR A 265 8.99 0.01 -6.86
N SER A 266 7.89 0.55 -6.33
CA SER A 266 6.60 -0.16 -6.25
C SER A 266 6.05 -0.65 -7.61
N LYS A 267 6.40 0.03 -8.70
CA LYS A 267 6.03 -0.36 -10.08
C LYS A 267 7.23 -0.83 -10.91
N ILE A 268 8.36 -1.03 -10.24
CA ILE A 268 9.62 -1.60 -10.77
C ILE A 268 9.75 -3.04 -10.31
N THR A 269 9.44 -3.35 -9.05
CA THR A 269 9.53 -4.70 -8.48
C THR A 269 8.18 -5.17 -7.94
N PHE A 270 7.96 -5.08 -6.63
CA PHE A 270 6.74 -5.53 -5.96
C PHE A 270 5.95 -4.34 -5.41
N ALA A 271 4.70 -4.16 -5.85
CA ALA A 271 3.82 -3.12 -5.32
C ALA A 271 3.46 -3.43 -3.86
N GLY A 272 4.05 -2.68 -2.92
CA GLY A 272 3.95 -2.92 -1.47
C GLY A 272 5.13 -3.72 -0.89
N GLY A 273 6.00 -4.29 -1.72
CA GLY A 273 7.26 -4.93 -1.32
C GLY A 273 8.52 -4.20 -1.82
N GLY A 274 8.34 -3.03 -2.45
CA GLY A 274 9.42 -2.24 -3.02
C GLY A 274 10.19 -1.41 -1.99
N LEU A 275 10.69 -0.25 -2.45
CA LEU A 275 11.41 0.76 -1.68
C LEU A 275 10.81 2.15 -1.98
N GLY A 276 10.76 2.98 -0.96
CA GLY A 276 10.52 4.42 -1.02
C GLY A 276 11.86 5.14 -1.00
N LEU A 277 12.00 6.12 -1.87
CA LEU A 277 13.24 6.86 -2.08
C LEU A 277 12.98 8.35 -1.81
N LEU A 278 13.94 9.02 -1.19
CA LEU A 278 13.95 10.46 -0.97
C LEU A 278 15.31 11.02 -1.39
N ALA A 279 15.34 12.09 -2.17
CA ALA A 279 16.51 12.92 -2.38
C ALA A 279 16.21 14.36 -1.97
N ALA A 280 17.16 14.99 -1.28
CA ALA A 280 17.01 16.36 -0.79
C ALA A 280 18.36 17.04 -0.57
N SER A 281 18.35 18.35 -0.31
CA SER A 281 19.53 19.06 0.16
C SER A 281 20.12 18.42 1.43
N PRO A 282 21.42 18.68 1.75
CA PRO A 282 22.02 18.14 2.96
C PRO A 282 21.28 18.56 4.24
N ALA A 283 20.74 19.80 4.28
CA ALA A 283 19.97 20.29 5.42
C ALA A 283 18.62 19.58 5.57
N ASN A 284 17.86 19.39 4.49
CA ASN A 284 16.63 18.62 4.52
C ASN A 284 16.89 17.14 4.84
N LEU A 285 17.96 16.54 4.34
CA LEU A 285 18.26 15.14 4.62
C LEU A 285 18.67 14.91 6.08
N ALA A 286 19.47 15.82 6.65
CA ALA A 286 19.80 15.80 8.08
C ALA A 286 18.55 16.02 8.96
N TRP A 287 17.68 16.95 8.56
CA TRP A 287 16.38 17.17 9.21
C TRP A 287 15.50 15.91 9.18
N TYR A 288 15.35 15.29 8.00
CA TYR A 288 14.61 14.04 7.85
C TYR A 288 15.21 12.93 8.71
N ALA A 289 16.53 12.72 8.65
CA ALA A 289 17.23 11.67 9.42
C ALA A 289 16.98 11.79 10.92
N ARG A 290 17.04 13.03 11.45
CA ARG A 290 16.79 13.31 12.87
C ARG A 290 15.40 12.84 13.32
N HIS A 291 14.37 13.13 12.53
CA HIS A 291 13.00 12.78 12.88
C HIS A 291 12.68 11.31 12.58
N ALA A 292 13.15 10.79 11.45
CA ALA A 292 13.01 9.39 11.08
C ALA A 292 13.69 8.45 12.09
N GLY A 293 14.85 8.85 12.63
CA GLY A 293 15.57 8.08 13.64
C GLY A 293 14.84 7.94 14.98
N VAL A 294 13.92 8.86 15.31
CA VAL A 294 13.01 8.71 16.46
C VAL A 294 11.88 7.74 16.13
N ARG A 295 11.39 7.76 14.89
CA ARG A 295 10.29 6.91 14.42
C ARG A 295 10.70 5.43 14.30
N SER A 296 11.93 5.15 13.87
CA SER A 296 12.46 3.80 13.70
C SER A 296 13.99 3.83 13.72
N ILE A 297 14.62 2.76 14.22
CA ILE A 297 16.09 2.61 14.20
C ILE A 297 16.64 2.71 12.76
N GLY A 298 15.91 2.17 11.78
CA GLY A 298 16.30 2.24 10.38
C GLY A 298 15.36 1.46 9.46
N PRO A 299 15.65 1.46 8.16
CA PRO A 299 14.87 0.73 7.16
C PRO A 299 15.26 -0.76 7.05
N ASP A 300 14.46 -1.54 6.31
CA ASP A 300 14.73 -2.93 5.97
C ASP A 300 15.88 -3.04 4.95
N LYS A 301 17.09 -3.31 5.49
CA LYS A 301 18.31 -3.49 4.70
C LYS A 301 18.31 -4.77 3.86
N LEU A 302 17.63 -5.84 4.29
CA LEU A 302 17.58 -7.07 3.51
C LEU A 302 16.77 -6.85 2.24
N ASN A 303 15.67 -6.10 2.31
CA ASN A 303 14.93 -5.74 1.11
C ASN A 303 15.72 -4.81 0.18
N GLN A 304 16.52 -3.90 0.73
CA GLN A 304 17.44 -3.08 -0.06
C GLN A 304 18.47 -3.94 -0.79
N LEU A 305 19.08 -4.92 -0.12
CA LEU A 305 20.01 -5.87 -0.76
C LEU A 305 19.37 -6.66 -1.89
N ARG A 306 18.11 -7.10 -1.74
CA ARG A 306 17.38 -7.79 -2.81
C ARG A 306 17.26 -6.93 -4.07
N HIS A 307 16.93 -5.65 -3.90
CA HIS A 307 16.84 -4.70 -5.01
C HIS A 307 18.21 -4.45 -5.65
N VAL A 308 19.25 -4.26 -4.84
CA VAL A 308 20.63 -4.08 -5.33
C VAL A 308 21.09 -5.29 -6.14
N ARG A 309 20.76 -6.51 -5.70
CA ARG A 309 21.12 -7.73 -6.44
C ARG A 309 20.34 -7.88 -7.75
N LEU A 310 19.05 -7.57 -7.73
CA LEU A 310 18.21 -7.67 -8.93
C LEU A 310 18.65 -6.69 -10.01
N LEU A 311 18.78 -5.42 -9.61
CA LEU A 311 18.96 -4.30 -10.53
C LEU A 311 20.43 -4.03 -10.81
N ARG A 312 21.33 -4.40 -9.88
CA ARG A 312 22.80 -4.27 -9.94
C ARG A 312 23.31 -2.84 -10.00
N ASP A 313 22.95 -2.14 -11.06
CA ASP A 313 23.37 -0.79 -11.38
C ASP A 313 22.26 -0.07 -12.20
N HIS A 314 22.55 1.15 -12.64
CA HIS A 314 21.60 1.91 -13.43
C HIS A 314 21.28 1.28 -14.79
N ALA A 315 22.24 0.59 -15.42
CA ALA A 315 22.00 -0.11 -16.69
C ALA A 315 21.08 -1.32 -16.49
N GLY A 316 21.25 -2.07 -15.40
CA GLY A 316 20.36 -3.16 -15.03
C GLY A 316 18.96 -2.70 -14.65
N LEU A 317 18.82 -1.53 -13.99
CA LEU A 317 17.52 -0.88 -13.81
C LEU A 317 16.85 -0.55 -15.16
N ARG A 318 17.56 0.10 -16.08
CA ARG A 318 17.02 0.42 -17.42
C ARG A 318 16.62 -0.84 -18.19
N ALA A 319 17.45 -1.88 -18.17
CA ALA A 319 17.13 -3.16 -18.79
C ALA A 319 15.90 -3.82 -18.14
N HIS A 320 15.74 -3.71 -16.82
CA HIS A 320 14.55 -4.17 -16.12
C HIS A 320 13.30 -3.43 -16.60
N MET A 321 13.36 -2.10 -16.67
CA MET A 321 12.24 -1.27 -17.13
C MET A 321 11.90 -1.46 -18.61
N ALA A 322 12.87 -1.78 -19.46
CA ALA A 322 12.62 -2.18 -20.85
C ALA A 322 11.76 -3.44 -20.95
N ARG A 323 11.88 -4.39 -20.00
CA ARG A 323 10.99 -5.56 -19.92
C ARG A 323 9.59 -5.20 -19.44
N HIS A 324 9.45 -4.26 -18.49
CA HIS A 324 8.13 -3.72 -18.13
C HIS A 324 7.46 -3.06 -19.33
N ARG A 325 8.21 -2.27 -20.11
CA ARG A 325 7.75 -1.63 -21.34
C ARG A 325 7.23 -2.65 -22.35
N ALA A 326 7.95 -3.76 -22.56
CA ALA A 326 7.53 -4.80 -23.49
C ALA A 326 6.16 -5.41 -23.13
N ILE A 327 5.80 -5.44 -21.83
CA ILE A 327 4.50 -5.93 -21.35
C ILE A 327 3.42 -4.84 -21.44
N LEU A 328 3.74 -3.60 -21.07
CA LEU A 328 2.74 -2.53 -20.99
C LEU A 328 2.47 -1.84 -22.33
N GLY A 329 3.49 -1.66 -23.17
CA GLY A 329 3.40 -0.95 -24.45
C GLY A 329 2.22 -1.45 -25.32
N PRO A 330 2.08 -2.77 -25.55
CA PRO A 330 0.95 -3.32 -26.30
C PRO A 330 -0.43 -3.03 -25.66
N LYS A 331 -0.52 -2.97 -24.33
CA LYS A 331 -1.76 -2.71 -23.60
C LYS A 331 -2.21 -1.26 -23.80
N PHE A 332 -1.28 -0.30 -23.72
CA PHE A 332 -1.55 1.11 -23.99
C PHE A 332 -1.90 1.35 -25.46
N ALA A 333 -1.16 0.73 -26.39
CA ALA A 333 -1.46 0.81 -27.81
C ALA A 333 -2.86 0.26 -28.15
N LEU A 334 -3.30 -0.82 -27.50
CA LEU A 334 -4.64 -1.37 -27.66
C LEU A 334 -5.74 -0.42 -27.16
N VAL A 335 -5.53 0.21 -26.00
CA VAL A 335 -6.47 1.20 -25.46
C VAL A 335 -6.59 2.38 -26.41
N GLU A 336 -5.47 2.94 -26.88
CA GLU A 336 -5.46 4.04 -27.84
C GLU A 336 -6.15 3.65 -29.16
N ALA A 337 -5.86 2.48 -29.72
CA ALA A 337 -6.49 2.00 -30.95
C ALA A 337 -8.01 1.84 -30.79
N CYS A 338 -8.47 1.37 -29.64
CA CYS A 338 -9.90 1.29 -29.32
C CYS A 338 -10.54 2.68 -29.19
N LEU A 339 -9.93 3.59 -28.42
CA LEU A 339 -10.47 4.95 -28.26
C LEU A 339 -10.52 5.68 -29.60
N ARG A 340 -9.47 5.57 -30.42
CA ARG A 340 -9.42 6.16 -31.76
C ARG A 340 -10.52 5.61 -32.66
N ARG A 341 -10.69 4.29 -32.72
CA ARG A 341 -11.74 3.66 -33.54
C ARG A 341 -13.15 4.08 -33.09
N GLU A 342 -13.39 4.14 -31.78
CA GLU A 342 -14.74 4.34 -31.25
C GLU A 342 -15.13 5.81 -31.08
N LEU A 343 -14.18 6.72 -30.81
CA LEU A 343 -14.47 8.09 -30.36
C LEU A 343 -13.85 9.20 -31.21
N ALA A 344 -12.81 8.93 -32.01
CA ALA A 344 -12.14 9.98 -32.79
C ALA A 344 -13.09 10.61 -33.81
N GLY A 345 -13.02 11.94 -33.96
CA GLY A 345 -13.83 12.71 -34.91
C GLY A 345 -15.32 12.80 -34.55
N ARG A 346 -15.75 12.33 -33.38
CA ARG A 346 -17.16 12.38 -32.93
C ARG A 346 -17.50 13.54 -32.00
N GLY A 347 -16.49 14.27 -31.49
CA GLY A 347 -16.70 15.36 -30.52
C GLY A 347 -17.26 14.90 -29.16
N LEU A 348 -17.05 13.62 -28.80
CA LEU A 348 -17.62 13.02 -27.58
C LEU A 348 -16.64 12.91 -26.41
N ALA A 349 -15.35 12.79 -26.71
CA ALA A 349 -14.31 12.63 -25.72
C ALA A 349 -12.95 13.03 -26.30
N ASN A 350 -12.07 13.47 -25.41
CA ASN A 350 -10.63 13.64 -25.65
C ASN A 350 -9.88 12.69 -24.71
N TRP A 351 -8.69 12.23 -25.10
CA TRP A 351 -7.88 11.39 -24.23
C TRP A 351 -6.39 11.65 -24.40
N THR A 352 -5.62 11.29 -23.39
CA THR A 352 -4.16 11.44 -23.44
C THR A 352 -3.52 10.24 -24.15
N THR A 353 -2.38 10.47 -24.79
CA THR A 353 -1.56 9.42 -25.44
C THR A 353 -0.18 9.40 -24.79
N PRO A 354 -0.09 8.87 -23.56
CA PRO A 354 1.10 9.03 -22.73
C PRO A 354 2.27 8.21 -23.28
N ARG A 355 3.48 8.78 -23.25
CA ARG A 355 4.73 8.07 -23.60
C ARG A 355 5.30 7.23 -22.46
N GLY A 356 4.66 7.26 -21.29
CA GLY A 356 5.07 6.56 -20.09
C GLY A 356 4.02 6.60 -18.99
N GLY A 357 4.36 6.13 -17.80
CA GLY A 357 3.45 6.10 -16.66
C GLY A 357 2.48 4.92 -16.68
N TYR A 358 1.35 5.07 -16.00
CA TYR A 358 0.41 3.96 -15.70
C TYR A 358 -1.06 4.26 -16.02
N PHE A 359 -1.38 5.43 -16.57
CA PHE A 359 -2.75 5.89 -16.73
C PHE A 359 -2.98 6.52 -18.11
N VAL A 360 -4.21 6.40 -18.59
CA VAL A 360 -4.74 7.20 -19.71
C VAL A 360 -5.85 8.06 -19.13
N SER A 361 -5.78 9.37 -19.36
CA SER A 361 -6.85 10.28 -18.93
C SER A 361 -7.86 10.41 -20.07
N LEU A 362 -9.12 10.09 -19.77
CA LEU A 362 -10.25 10.23 -20.69
C LEU A 362 -11.15 11.37 -20.20
N GLN A 363 -11.20 12.45 -20.98
CA GLN A 363 -12.13 13.55 -20.79
C GLN A 363 -13.38 13.27 -21.63
N VAL A 364 -14.53 13.28 -20.98
CA VAL A 364 -15.84 13.19 -21.63
C VAL A 364 -16.57 14.50 -21.44
N ARG A 365 -17.71 14.67 -22.12
CA ARG A 365 -18.55 15.87 -22.00
C ARG A 365 -18.80 16.27 -20.54
N ASP A 366 -18.78 17.58 -20.28
CA ASP A 366 -19.08 18.12 -18.96
C ASP A 366 -20.42 17.60 -18.42
N GLY A 367 -20.43 17.26 -17.13
CA GLY A 367 -21.57 16.66 -16.47
C GLY A 367 -21.85 15.19 -16.81
N SER A 368 -21.18 14.58 -17.80
CA SER A 368 -21.48 13.21 -18.25
C SER A 368 -20.63 12.13 -17.58
N ALA A 369 -19.48 12.47 -16.98
CA ALA A 369 -18.55 11.49 -16.40
C ALA A 369 -19.21 10.55 -15.37
N ARG A 370 -20.04 11.08 -14.47
CA ARG A 370 -20.79 10.25 -13.49
C ARG A 370 -21.74 9.26 -14.19
N ARG A 371 -22.41 9.69 -15.26
CA ARG A 371 -23.30 8.81 -16.04
C ARG A 371 -22.53 7.75 -16.82
N VAL A 372 -21.37 8.09 -17.37
CA VAL A 372 -20.47 7.12 -18.04
C VAL A 372 -20.03 6.04 -17.05
N VAL A 373 -19.62 6.40 -15.83
CA VAL A 373 -19.24 5.44 -14.79
C VAL A 373 -20.43 4.55 -14.40
N ALA A 374 -21.61 5.13 -14.21
CA ALA A 374 -22.83 4.36 -13.90
C ALA A 374 -23.19 3.37 -15.01
N LEU A 375 -23.17 3.81 -16.28
CA LEU A 375 -23.44 2.96 -17.44
C LEU A 375 -22.41 1.83 -17.57
N ALA A 376 -21.12 2.10 -17.32
CA ALA A 376 -20.09 1.08 -17.31
C ALA A 376 -20.36 0.02 -16.24
N GLN A 377 -20.80 0.44 -15.05
CA GLN A 377 -21.16 -0.47 -13.97
C GLN A 377 -22.36 -1.35 -14.33
N GLU A 378 -23.38 -0.81 -15.03
CA GLU A 378 -24.50 -1.60 -15.57
C GLU A 378 -24.05 -2.67 -16.58
N LEU A 379 -22.90 -2.48 -17.25
CA LEU A 379 -22.27 -3.44 -18.16
C LEU A 379 -21.28 -4.39 -17.47
N GLY A 380 -21.14 -4.31 -16.14
CA GLY A 380 -20.17 -5.12 -15.39
C GLY A 380 -18.72 -4.64 -15.52
N ILE A 381 -18.50 -3.38 -15.89
CA ILE A 381 -17.18 -2.75 -16.01
C ILE A 381 -16.99 -1.75 -14.86
N ALA A 382 -16.01 -1.98 -13.99
CA ALA A 382 -15.63 -1.02 -12.97
C ALA A 382 -14.63 0.01 -13.51
N LEU A 383 -14.98 1.29 -13.45
CA LEU A 383 -14.13 2.44 -13.76
C LEU A 383 -13.78 3.21 -12.48
N PRO A 384 -12.62 3.90 -12.42
CA PRO A 384 -12.33 4.83 -11.33
C PRO A 384 -13.48 5.85 -11.19
N SER A 385 -13.88 6.16 -9.96
CA SER A 385 -14.78 7.29 -9.74
C SER A 385 -14.04 8.56 -10.16
N ALA A 386 -14.63 9.36 -11.05
CA ALA A 386 -14.01 10.57 -11.59
C ALA A 386 -13.45 11.46 -10.47
N PRO A 387 -12.11 11.51 -10.26
CA PRO A 387 -11.52 12.41 -9.30
C PRO A 387 -11.61 13.83 -9.87
N GLY A 388 -12.03 14.80 -9.08
CA GLY A 388 -11.92 16.22 -9.45
C GLY A 388 -13.21 16.95 -9.81
N ALA A 389 -14.39 16.32 -9.83
CA ALA A 389 -15.66 17.05 -9.99
C ALA A 389 -15.94 18.04 -8.83
N GLU A 390 -15.25 17.90 -7.70
CA GLU A 390 -15.41 18.75 -6.51
C GLU A 390 -14.37 19.88 -6.40
N LEU A 391 -13.26 19.81 -7.14
CA LEU A 391 -12.18 20.82 -7.09
C LEU A 391 -12.08 21.70 -8.35
N SER A 392 -12.90 21.44 -9.37
CA SER A 392 -12.92 22.17 -10.65
C SER A 392 -14.04 23.21 -10.77
N GLY A 393 -14.68 23.59 -9.65
CA GLY A 393 -15.68 24.66 -9.63
C GLY A 393 -15.04 26.04 -9.86
N PRO A 394 -15.72 26.97 -10.57
CA PRO A 394 -15.19 28.32 -10.78
C PRO A 394 -15.08 29.04 -9.43
N ALA A 395 -13.91 29.62 -9.17
CA ALA A 395 -13.68 30.46 -8.00
C ALA A 395 -14.53 31.74 -8.10
N GLY A 396 -15.47 31.91 -7.17
CA GLY A 396 -16.13 33.19 -6.90
C GLY A 396 -17.64 33.09 -6.75
N ALA A 397 -18.13 32.87 -5.53
CA ALA A 397 -19.25 33.61 -4.91
C ALA A 397 -19.66 32.98 -3.57
N GLY A 398 -19.65 33.81 -2.51
CA GLY A 398 -20.60 33.68 -1.40
C GLY A 398 -20.24 32.72 -0.27
N ALA A 399 -19.89 33.32 0.88
CA ALA A 399 -20.08 32.69 2.18
C ALA A 399 -21.55 32.26 2.35
N GLY A 400 -21.79 31.06 2.91
CA GLY A 400 -23.11 30.69 3.39
C GLY A 400 -23.50 29.24 3.13
N ASP A 401 -23.56 28.51 4.24
CA ASP A 401 -24.48 27.41 4.52
C ASP A 401 -24.08 25.99 4.09
N GLY A 402 -24.22 25.09 5.07
CA GLY A 402 -23.79 23.72 5.04
C GLY A 402 -24.51 22.91 3.97
N ARG A 403 -23.78 21.99 3.33
CA ARG A 403 -24.38 20.98 2.45
C ARG A 403 -23.82 19.61 2.75
N HIS A 404 -24.75 18.74 3.11
CA HIS A 404 -24.63 17.31 3.26
C HIS A 404 -24.00 16.65 2.01
N LEU A 405 -23.04 15.77 2.26
CA LEU A 405 -22.48 14.85 1.28
C LEU A 405 -23.46 13.69 1.02
N PRO A 406 -23.66 13.23 -0.23
CA PRO A 406 -24.41 12.01 -0.51
C PRO A 406 -23.54 10.77 -0.32
N GLU A 407 -24.07 9.78 0.40
CA GLU A 407 -23.44 8.50 0.71
C GLU A 407 -23.17 7.66 -0.54
N ARG A 408 -22.02 6.96 -0.54
CA ARG A 408 -21.57 6.02 -1.58
C ARG A 408 -22.14 4.61 -1.29
N PRO A 409 -22.51 3.79 -2.30
CA PRO A 409 -23.11 2.49 -2.06
C PRO A 409 -22.07 1.42 -1.65
N ALA A 410 -22.49 0.56 -0.72
CA ALA A 410 -21.71 -0.47 -0.04
C ALA A 410 -21.28 -1.64 -0.95
N ARG A 411 -20.10 -2.20 -0.68
CA ARG A 411 -19.65 -3.50 -1.21
C ARG A 411 -20.29 -4.63 -0.40
N HIS A 412 -20.68 -5.70 -1.10
CA HIS A 412 -21.18 -7.00 -0.62
C HIS A 412 -21.64 -7.06 0.84
N ASP A 413 -22.93 -6.78 0.96
CA ASP A 413 -23.82 -7.12 2.05
C ASP A 413 -23.71 -8.62 2.40
N ARG A 414 -23.02 -8.94 3.51
CA ARG A 414 -23.43 -10.05 4.37
C ARG A 414 -24.46 -9.50 5.36
N GLY A 415 -25.68 -9.29 4.86
CA GLY A 415 -26.90 -8.93 5.60
C GLY A 415 -26.72 -8.10 6.88
N GLY A 416 -25.97 -7.01 6.82
CA GLY A 416 -25.66 -6.21 8.01
C GLY A 416 -25.57 -4.74 7.64
N ALA A 417 -26.55 -3.95 8.08
CA ALA A 417 -26.54 -2.50 7.90
C ALA A 417 -25.18 -1.92 8.34
N ALA A 418 -24.59 -1.04 7.52
CA ALA A 418 -23.35 -0.36 7.88
C ALA A 418 -23.55 0.38 9.21
N MET A 419 -22.78 0.00 10.24
CA MET A 419 -22.85 0.67 11.53
C MET A 419 -22.10 2.01 11.46
N LYS A 420 -22.73 3.07 11.96
CA LYS A 420 -22.10 4.38 12.11
C LYS A 420 -20.90 4.25 13.07
N GLY A 421 -19.71 4.59 12.59
CA GLY A 421 -18.50 4.57 13.41
C GLY A 421 -18.53 5.63 14.51
N HIS A 422 -17.91 5.34 15.65
CA HIS A 422 -17.73 6.29 16.75
C HIS A 422 -16.25 6.67 16.85
N LEU A 423 -15.96 7.98 16.88
CA LEU A 423 -14.64 8.51 17.19
C LEU A 423 -14.46 8.60 18.71
N ILE A 424 -13.38 8.05 19.23
CA ILE A 424 -12.99 8.19 20.65
C ILE A 424 -11.65 8.90 20.74
N ALA A 425 -11.44 9.70 21.78
CA ALA A 425 -10.13 10.32 22.00
C ALA A 425 -9.07 9.24 22.20
N PHE A 426 -7.84 9.46 21.74
CA PHE A 426 -6.78 8.45 21.85
C PHE A 426 -6.46 8.08 23.31
N ALA A 427 -6.60 9.04 24.24
CA ALA A 427 -6.49 8.76 25.68
C ALA A 427 -7.59 7.79 26.15
N ASP A 428 -8.83 7.97 25.68
CA ASP A 428 -9.93 7.05 25.96
C ASP A 428 -9.75 5.70 25.27
N TYR A 429 -9.16 5.67 24.07
CA TYR A 429 -8.78 4.44 23.39
C TYR A 429 -7.74 3.67 24.22
N LEU A 430 -6.66 4.32 24.65
CA LEU A 430 -5.64 3.72 25.50
C LEU A 430 -6.23 3.23 26.83
N ALA A 431 -7.07 4.04 27.46
CA ALA A 431 -7.77 3.67 28.69
C ALA A 431 -8.68 2.45 28.49
N ARG A 432 -9.38 2.35 27.34
CA ARG A 432 -10.21 1.20 26.98
C ARG A 432 -9.39 -0.04 26.65
N THR A 433 -8.26 0.10 25.95
CA THR A 433 -7.35 -1.02 25.66
C THR A 433 -6.61 -1.52 26.89
N ALA A 434 -6.43 -0.67 27.90
CA ALA A 434 -5.84 -1.04 29.18
C ALA A 434 -6.84 -1.75 30.10
N GLN A 435 -8.15 -1.73 29.79
CA GLN A 435 -9.13 -2.46 30.58
C GLN A 435 -9.05 -3.96 30.25
N PRO A 436 -9.01 -4.85 31.25
CA PRO A 436 -9.09 -6.28 31.01
C PRO A 436 -10.36 -6.60 30.23
N VAL A 437 -10.20 -7.20 29.05
CA VAL A 437 -11.33 -7.60 28.22
C VAL A 437 -11.94 -8.86 28.85
N GLY A 438 -12.99 -8.67 29.65
CA GLY A 438 -13.79 -9.76 30.19
C GLY A 438 -13.58 -10.09 31.66
N ARG A 439 -14.45 -10.97 32.18
CA ARG A 439 -14.36 -11.46 33.55
C ARG A 439 -13.40 -12.65 33.62
N PRO A 440 -12.54 -12.76 34.66
CA PRO A 440 -11.76 -13.96 34.89
C PRO A 440 -12.69 -15.18 35.00
N ALA A 441 -12.34 -16.26 34.31
CA ALA A 441 -13.01 -17.54 34.43
C ALA A 441 -12.11 -18.53 35.18
N ILE A 442 -12.73 -19.43 35.95
CA ILE A 442 -12.04 -20.45 36.73
C ILE A 442 -12.54 -21.82 36.25
N TRP A 443 -11.63 -22.63 35.73
CA TRP A 443 -11.87 -24.06 35.48
C TRP A 443 -11.16 -24.84 36.58
N ARG A 444 -11.92 -25.54 37.43
CA ARG A 444 -11.31 -26.31 38.52
C ARG A 444 -10.71 -27.59 37.96
N LYS A 445 -9.55 -27.98 38.47
CA LYS A 445 -8.81 -29.18 38.05
C LYS A 445 -9.68 -30.46 38.02
N PRO A 446 -10.58 -30.74 38.99
CA PRO A 446 -11.45 -31.91 38.93
C PRO A 446 -12.42 -31.89 37.74
N ASP A 447 -12.99 -30.72 37.42
CA ASP A 447 -13.96 -30.57 36.33
C ASP A 447 -13.29 -30.75 34.97
N VAL A 448 -12.10 -30.15 34.80
CA VAL A 448 -11.27 -30.33 33.60
C VAL A 448 -10.87 -31.80 33.43
N GLY A 449 -10.45 -32.45 34.51
CA GLY A 449 -10.10 -33.88 34.49
C GLY A 449 -11.27 -34.77 34.08
N ALA A 450 -12.47 -34.53 34.64
CA ALA A 450 -13.68 -35.27 34.27
C ALA A 450 -14.05 -35.04 32.80
N ALA A 451 -13.96 -33.81 32.32
CA ALA A 451 -14.29 -33.46 30.94
C ALA A 451 -13.31 -34.08 29.92
N LEU A 452 -12.01 -34.12 30.25
CA LEU A 452 -10.99 -34.82 29.45
C LEU A 452 -11.16 -36.35 29.45
N ALA A 453 -11.62 -36.92 30.56
CA ALA A 453 -11.89 -38.36 30.65
C ALA A 453 -13.12 -38.77 29.83
N ALA A 454 -14.05 -37.84 29.59
CA ALA A 454 -15.23 -38.05 28.77
C ALA A 454 -14.96 -37.94 27.25
N GLN A 455 -13.79 -37.46 26.82
CA GLN A 455 -13.44 -37.38 25.40
C GLN A 455 -13.03 -38.75 24.85
N PRO A 456 -13.39 -39.09 23.59
CA PRO A 456 -12.97 -40.33 22.97
C PRO A 456 -11.44 -40.37 22.79
N SER A 457 -10.83 -41.55 22.95
CA SER A 457 -9.41 -41.76 22.62
C SER A 457 -9.27 -42.29 21.18
N SER A 458 -8.29 -41.74 20.44
CA SER A 458 -7.94 -42.15 19.09
C SER A 458 -6.42 -42.30 18.97
N PRO A 459 -5.92 -43.44 18.46
CA PRO A 459 -4.48 -43.64 18.26
C PRO A 459 -3.87 -42.78 17.15
N GLN A 460 -4.69 -42.04 16.37
CA GLN A 460 -4.27 -41.37 15.14
C GLN A 460 -4.41 -39.84 15.20
N ARG A 461 -5.14 -39.35 16.20
CA ARG A 461 -5.34 -37.92 16.48
C ARG A 461 -5.26 -37.76 18.00
N LEU A 462 -4.47 -36.80 18.47
CA LEU A 462 -4.46 -36.37 19.86
C LEU A 462 -5.87 -35.88 20.23
N THR A 463 -6.72 -36.75 20.76
CA THR A 463 -8.19 -36.61 20.72
C THR A 463 -8.80 -36.22 22.06
N ARG A 464 -8.02 -36.26 23.14
CA ARG A 464 -8.44 -35.75 24.44
C ARG A 464 -8.00 -34.29 24.59
N ALA A 465 -8.55 -33.44 23.72
CA ALA A 465 -8.32 -31.99 23.76
C ALA A 465 -9.65 -31.24 23.96
N MET A 466 -9.63 -30.21 24.79
CA MET A 466 -10.80 -29.36 25.03
C MET A 466 -10.40 -27.89 25.00
N ALA A 467 -11.22 -27.07 24.34
CA ALA A 467 -11.11 -25.64 24.44
C ALA A 467 -11.69 -25.18 25.79
N LEU A 468 -10.93 -24.38 26.53
CA LEU A 468 -11.42 -23.72 27.73
C LEU A 468 -12.11 -22.42 27.30
N THR A 469 -13.43 -22.48 27.25
CA THR A 469 -14.29 -21.34 26.89
C THR A 469 -15.00 -20.81 28.13
N ARG A 470 -15.41 -19.53 28.07
CA ARG A 470 -16.12 -18.89 29.18
C ARG A 470 -17.60 -19.22 29.11
N SER A 471 -18.21 -19.46 30.28
CA SER A 471 -19.61 -19.85 30.39
C SER A 471 -20.61 -18.73 30.06
N ASP A 472 -20.18 -17.47 30.14
CA ASP A 472 -21.02 -16.31 29.80
C ASP A 472 -21.11 -16.04 28.30
N GLU A 473 -20.31 -16.73 27.47
CA GLU A 473 -20.41 -16.70 26.01
C GLU A 473 -20.24 -18.13 25.44
N PRO A 474 -21.31 -18.96 25.44
CA PRO A 474 -21.23 -20.35 25.01
C PRO A 474 -20.75 -20.57 23.56
N GLY A 475 -20.87 -19.56 22.69
CA GLY A 475 -20.38 -19.58 21.30
C GLY A 475 -18.96 -19.03 21.12
N ALA A 476 -18.30 -18.57 22.19
CA ALA A 476 -16.95 -18.03 22.12
C ALA A 476 -15.91 -19.14 21.97
N PHE A 477 -15.05 -19.01 20.96
CA PHE A 477 -13.90 -19.90 20.72
C PHE A 477 -12.56 -19.28 21.16
N ALA A 478 -12.60 -18.13 21.85
CA ALA A 478 -11.45 -17.39 22.36
C ALA A 478 -11.68 -16.91 23.81
N LEU A 479 -10.62 -16.75 24.58
CA LEU A 479 -10.65 -16.22 25.95
C LEU A 479 -10.84 -14.69 25.98
N ASN A 480 -10.16 -13.99 25.06
CA ASN A 480 -10.14 -12.52 24.96
C ASN A 480 -10.19 -12.02 23.50
N GLY A 481 -10.86 -12.77 22.61
CA GLY A 481 -11.02 -12.44 21.20
C GLY A 481 -9.80 -12.74 20.31
N SER A 482 -8.58 -12.84 20.87
CA SER A 482 -7.36 -13.10 20.10
C SER A 482 -6.62 -14.38 20.52
N ILE A 483 -6.73 -14.80 21.77
CA ILE A 483 -6.07 -16.00 22.31
C ILE A 483 -7.11 -17.06 22.68
N SER A 484 -6.88 -18.31 22.31
CA SER A 484 -7.59 -19.45 22.88
C SER A 484 -6.67 -20.29 23.76
N LEU A 485 -7.27 -21.02 24.69
CA LEU A 485 -6.57 -21.94 25.59
C LEU A 485 -7.15 -23.34 25.42
N ILE A 486 -6.31 -24.28 25.05
CA ILE A 486 -6.66 -25.69 24.88
C ILE A 486 -6.00 -26.48 25.99
N VAL A 487 -6.74 -27.36 26.63
CA VAL A 487 -6.18 -28.41 27.47
C VAL A 487 -6.13 -29.70 26.67
N GLN A 488 -5.03 -30.44 26.77
CA GLN A 488 -4.85 -31.72 26.09
C GLN A 488 -4.27 -32.75 27.06
N ALA A 489 -4.85 -33.94 27.07
CA ALA A 489 -4.31 -35.11 27.75
C ALA A 489 -3.68 -36.06 26.74
N LEU A 490 -2.47 -36.54 27.03
CA LEU A 490 -1.79 -37.60 26.30
C LEU A 490 -1.79 -38.85 27.18
N GLY A 491 -2.35 -39.94 26.68
CA GLY A 491 -2.31 -41.24 27.33
C GLY A 491 -0.89 -41.80 27.44
N PRO A 492 -0.68 -42.90 28.19
CA PRO A 492 0.64 -43.48 28.33
C PRO A 492 1.25 -43.90 26.99
N GLY A 493 2.48 -43.46 26.73
CA GLY A 493 3.21 -43.67 25.47
C GLY A 493 2.64 -42.97 24.23
N GLU A 494 1.57 -42.18 24.37
CA GLU A 494 0.90 -41.53 23.22
C GLU A 494 1.82 -40.51 22.56
N ARG A 495 1.90 -40.56 21.22
CA ARG A 495 2.64 -39.61 20.39
C ARG A 495 1.76 -39.05 19.29
N GLY A 496 1.72 -37.73 19.19
CA GLY A 496 1.06 -37.00 18.13
C GLY A 496 1.79 -37.10 16.79
N ARG A 497 1.08 -36.72 15.71
CA ARG A 497 1.70 -36.60 14.39
C ARG A 497 2.49 -35.30 14.29
N MET A 498 3.65 -35.38 13.65
CA MET A 498 4.41 -34.20 13.26
C MET A 498 3.59 -33.34 12.31
N HIS A 499 3.49 -32.04 12.57
CA HIS A 499 2.75 -31.09 11.71
C HIS A 499 3.22 -29.65 11.94
N SER A 500 2.79 -28.74 11.06
CA SER A 500 3.04 -27.29 11.20
C SER A 500 1.80 -26.49 10.82
N HIS A 501 1.61 -25.31 11.40
CA HIS A 501 0.44 -24.47 11.13
C HIS A 501 0.73 -22.98 11.35
N SER A 502 -0.17 -22.12 10.89
CA SER A 502 0.01 -20.66 10.87
C SER A 502 -0.10 -19.95 12.23
N PHE A 503 -0.61 -20.60 13.26
CA PHE A 503 -0.64 -20.08 14.63
C PHE A 503 0.52 -20.65 15.46
N TRP A 504 0.88 -19.96 16.54
CA TRP A 504 1.88 -20.43 17.49
C TRP A 504 1.23 -21.14 18.70
N HIS A 505 2.01 -21.93 19.42
CA HIS A 505 1.63 -22.50 20.71
C HIS A 505 2.61 -22.10 21.81
N LEU A 506 2.08 -21.71 22.97
CA LEU A 506 2.82 -21.68 24.23
C LEU A 506 2.23 -22.75 25.13
N TYR A 507 3.00 -23.81 25.38
CA TYR A 507 2.60 -24.94 26.21
C TYR A 507 2.97 -24.73 27.67
N PHE A 508 2.11 -25.20 28.56
CA PHE A 508 2.33 -25.32 30.00
C PHE A 508 2.01 -26.75 30.42
N VAL A 509 2.99 -27.46 30.99
CA VAL A 509 2.83 -28.83 31.44
C VAL A 509 2.28 -28.83 32.86
N LEU A 510 1.08 -29.40 33.05
CA LEU A 510 0.39 -29.42 34.35
C LEU A 510 0.48 -30.76 35.08
N LYS A 511 0.90 -31.81 34.36
CA LYS A 511 1.10 -33.15 34.90
C LYS A 511 1.93 -33.97 33.90
N GLY A 512 2.80 -34.83 34.44
CA GLY A 512 3.47 -35.88 33.68
C GLY A 512 4.77 -35.41 33.05
N GLN A 513 5.31 -36.23 32.15
CA GLN A 513 6.56 -35.96 31.46
C GLN A 513 6.49 -36.44 30.01
N GLY A 514 7.26 -35.79 29.16
CA GLY A 514 7.19 -36.04 27.73
C GLY A 514 8.34 -35.44 26.94
N ALA A 515 8.20 -35.53 25.63
CA ALA A 515 9.09 -34.87 24.70
C ALA A 515 8.33 -34.34 23.48
N SER A 516 8.90 -33.34 22.85
CA SER A 516 8.47 -32.78 21.58
C SER A 516 9.67 -32.65 20.68
N GLU A 517 9.54 -33.06 19.43
CA GLU A 517 10.45 -32.65 18.38
C GLU A 517 9.94 -31.32 17.81
N ILE A 518 10.77 -30.27 17.82
CA ILE A 518 10.42 -28.92 17.37
C ILE A 518 11.56 -28.45 16.47
N ALA A 519 11.26 -28.15 15.20
CA ALA A 519 12.29 -27.79 14.19
C ALA A 519 13.43 -28.82 14.05
N GLY A 520 13.16 -30.11 14.33
CA GLY A 520 14.16 -31.18 14.31
C GLY A 520 15.01 -31.29 15.57
N GLU A 521 14.78 -30.45 16.58
CA GLU A 521 15.39 -30.56 17.91
C GLU A 521 14.42 -31.24 18.88
N ARG A 522 14.91 -32.21 19.64
CA ARG A 522 14.11 -32.88 20.68
C ARG A 522 14.22 -32.12 21.99
N ILE A 523 13.08 -31.65 22.49
CA ILE A 523 12.94 -30.99 23.78
C ILE A 523 12.17 -31.93 24.71
N THR A 524 12.72 -32.20 25.88
CA THR A 524 12.01 -32.92 26.96
C THR A 524 11.33 -31.94 27.88
N TRP A 525 10.18 -32.32 28.42
CA TRP A 525 9.39 -31.48 29.32
C TRP A 525 8.75 -32.33 30.42
N SER A 526 8.49 -31.70 31.56
CA SER A 526 7.97 -32.32 32.79
C SER A 526 7.02 -31.36 33.52
N ASP A 527 6.34 -31.83 34.56
CA ASP A 527 5.38 -31.03 35.32
C ASP A 527 5.99 -29.69 35.80
N GLY A 528 5.32 -28.59 35.49
CA GLY A 528 5.77 -27.22 35.76
C GLY A 528 6.54 -26.56 34.61
N ASP A 529 6.95 -27.30 33.58
CA ASP A 529 7.66 -26.74 32.43
C ASP A 529 6.72 -25.97 31.49
N SER A 530 7.32 -25.05 30.73
CA SER A 530 6.67 -24.40 29.60
C SER A 530 7.60 -24.36 28.40
N PHE A 531 7.03 -24.46 27.20
CA PHE A 531 7.80 -24.40 25.96
C PHE A 531 6.98 -23.80 24.83
N TYR A 532 7.68 -23.21 23.87
CA TYR A 532 7.09 -22.46 22.78
C TYR A 532 7.31 -23.14 21.44
N VAL A 533 6.24 -23.23 20.65
CA VAL A 533 6.27 -23.67 19.26
C VAL A 533 5.92 -22.46 18.38
N PRO A 534 6.88 -21.92 17.62
CA PRO A 534 6.60 -20.85 16.68
C PRO A 534 5.67 -21.31 15.54
N ALA A 535 4.95 -20.36 14.95
CA ALA A 535 4.18 -20.62 13.73
C ALA A 535 5.06 -21.21 12.62
N TRP A 536 4.50 -22.12 11.84
CA TRP A 536 5.11 -22.85 10.73
C TRP A 536 6.30 -23.75 11.08
N VAL A 537 6.61 -23.94 12.36
CA VAL A 537 7.60 -24.91 12.80
C VAL A 537 6.94 -26.29 12.88
N ALA A 538 7.57 -27.28 12.26
CA ALA A 538 7.15 -28.67 12.39
C ALA A 538 7.36 -29.13 13.85
N HIS A 539 6.31 -29.64 14.46
CA HIS A 539 6.33 -30.11 15.83
C HIS A 539 5.40 -31.30 16.12
N ASP A 540 5.66 -31.99 17.23
CA ASP A 540 4.78 -32.99 17.83
C ASP A 540 4.74 -32.92 19.36
N LEU A 541 3.99 -33.84 19.98
CA LEU A 541 3.91 -34.05 21.42
C LEU A 541 3.93 -35.55 21.71
N GLN A 542 4.74 -35.98 22.66
CA GLN A 542 4.84 -37.36 23.12
C GLN A 542 4.81 -37.44 24.63
N ASN A 543 3.96 -38.32 25.19
CA ASN A 543 4.07 -38.76 26.57
C ASN A 543 5.15 -39.85 26.70
N LEU A 544 6.09 -39.66 27.62
CA LEU A 544 7.17 -40.61 27.87
C LEU A 544 6.87 -41.58 29.02
N SER A 545 5.74 -41.45 29.70
CA SER A 545 5.28 -42.40 30.71
C SER A 545 4.51 -43.56 30.08
N ASP A 546 4.78 -44.79 30.52
CA ASP A 546 4.03 -45.99 30.11
C ASP A 546 2.84 -46.30 31.03
N THR A 547 2.67 -45.53 32.12
CA THR A 547 1.65 -45.80 33.15
C THR A 547 0.76 -44.61 33.48
N GLU A 548 1.17 -43.38 33.17
CA GLU A 548 0.46 -42.16 33.58
C GLU A 548 0.15 -41.24 32.40
N ASP A 549 -1.02 -40.60 32.43
CA ASP A 549 -1.36 -39.51 31.53
C ASP A 549 -0.50 -38.27 31.76
N ALA A 550 -0.10 -37.61 30.68
CA ALA A 550 0.44 -36.25 30.69
C ALA A 550 -0.66 -35.23 30.33
N ILE A 551 -0.68 -34.07 30.98
CA ILE A 551 -1.65 -32.99 30.72
C ILE A 551 -0.91 -31.71 30.40
N VAL A 552 -1.20 -31.15 29.22
CA VAL A 552 -0.60 -29.89 28.74
C VAL A 552 -1.69 -28.87 28.41
N TYR A 553 -1.45 -27.63 28.76
CA TYR A 553 -2.24 -26.49 28.32
C TYR A 553 -1.52 -25.80 27.18
N SER A 554 -2.25 -25.30 26.20
CA SER A 554 -1.71 -24.58 25.06
C SER A 554 -2.45 -23.28 24.87
N ALA A 555 -1.75 -22.17 25.10
CA ALA A 555 -2.20 -20.86 24.64
C ALA A 555 -1.80 -20.67 23.19
N GLN A 556 -2.70 -20.13 22.37
CA GLN A 556 -2.48 -19.98 20.93
C GLN A 556 -3.25 -18.78 20.36
N ASN A 557 -2.68 -18.13 19.34
CA ASN A 557 -3.37 -17.07 18.57
C ASN A 557 -4.23 -17.62 17.42
N LEU A 558 -4.70 -18.86 17.52
CA LEU A 558 -5.58 -19.49 16.53
C LEU A 558 -6.80 -18.61 16.17
N PRO A 559 -7.52 -17.98 17.14
CA PRO A 559 -8.65 -17.11 16.81
C PRO A 559 -8.29 -15.95 15.89
N GLU A 560 -7.11 -15.35 16.07
CA GLU A 560 -6.60 -14.26 15.22
C GLU A 560 -6.33 -14.75 13.79
N GLN A 561 -5.70 -15.93 13.64
CA GLN A 561 -5.44 -16.53 12.34
C GLN A 561 -6.76 -16.92 11.62
N ALA A 562 -7.76 -17.39 12.38
CA ALA A 562 -9.08 -17.65 11.84
C ALA A 562 -9.79 -16.37 11.37
N PHE A 563 -9.77 -15.33 12.21
CA PHE A 563 -10.38 -14.03 11.88
C PHE A 563 -9.76 -13.38 10.64
N SER A 564 -8.45 -13.51 10.47
CA SER A 564 -7.71 -12.98 9.32
C SER A 564 -7.79 -13.86 8.06
N GLY A 565 -8.45 -15.02 8.10
CA GLY A 565 -8.55 -15.95 6.98
C GLY A 565 -7.22 -16.64 6.63
N ALA A 566 -6.30 -16.73 7.60
CA ALA A 566 -4.96 -17.26 7.47
C ALA A 566 -4.77 -18.60 8.22
N LEU A 567 -5.86 -19.31 8.53
CA LEU A 567 -5.82 -20.54 9.31
C LEU A 567 -5.38 -21.74 8.46
N MET A 568 -4.09 -22.03 8.47
CA MET A 568 -3.45 -22.96 7.54
C MET A 568 -2.61 -24.00 8.28
N ARG A 569 -2.50 -25.20 7.72
CA ARG A 569 -1.68 -26.32 8.21
C ARG A 569 -0.88 -26.95 7.07
N ARG A 570 0.22 -27.61 7.42
CA ARG A 570 1.02 -28.44 6.52
C ARG A 570 1.48 -29.70 7.24
N GLU A 571 1.20 -30.84 6.63
CA GLU A 571 1.72 -32.15 7.03
C GLU A 571 3.15 -32.38 6.48
N PRO A 572 3.97 -33.23 7.12
CA PRO A 572 5.27 -33.64 6.59
C PRO A 572 5.13 -34.23 5.17
N GLY A 573 5.91 -33.69 4.23
CA GLY A 573 5.86 -34.10 2.82
C GLY A 573 4.61 -33.62 2.04
N GLY A 574 3.65 -32.95 2.69
CA GLY A 574 2.45 -32.39 2.08
C GLY A 574 2.56 -30.91 1.70
N GLY A 575 1.57 -30.44 0.94
CA GLY A 575 1.34 -29.03 0.65
C GLY A 575 0.63 -28.30 1.79
N TYR A 576 0.46 -26.98 1.64
CA TYR A 576 -0.32 -26.17 2.57
C TYR A 576 -1.81 -26.36 2.32
N ALA A 577 -2.58 -26.57 3.39
CA ALA A 577 -4.03 -26.68 3.35
C ALA A 577 -4.68 -25.71 4.34
N HIS A 578 -5.86 -25.18 4.01
CA HIS A 578 -6.63 -24.37 4.94
C HIS A 578 -7.32 -25.30 5.95
N ILE A 579 -7.21 -25.03 7.24
CA ILE A 579 -7.73 -25.95 8.28
C ILE A 579 -9.26 -26.09 8.19
N ALA A 580 -9.96 -25.05 7.72
CA ALA A 580 -11.41 -25.11 7.53
C ALA A 580 -11.88 -25.83 6.25
N SER A 581 -11.01 -26.11 5.26
CA SER A 581 -11.42 -26.82 4.04
C SER A 581 -11.58 -28.34 4.24
N ASP A 582 -11.12 -28.87 5.37
CA ASP A 582 -11.21 -30.29 5.75
C ASP A 582 -12.37 -30.60 6.71
N LEU A 583 -13.22 -29.61 7.01
CA LEU A 583 -14.43 -29.83 7.83
C LEU A 583 -15.57 -30.33 6.93
N PRO A 584 -16.24 -31.46 7.25
CA PRO A 584 -17.41 -31.88 6.52
C PRO A 584 -18.48 -30.77 6.53
N ALA A 585 -19.11 -30.55 5.38
CA ALA A 585 -20.01 -29.42 5.11
C ALA A 585 -21.19 -29.27 6.09
N GLU A 586 -21.45 -30.28 6.91
CA GLU A 586 -22.52 -30.26 7.93
C GLU A 586 -22.15 -29.52 9.22
N ALA A 587 -20.86 -29.27 9.51
CA ALA A 587 -20.43 -28.58 10.74
C ALA A 587 -20.37 -27.04 10.61
N ALA A 588 -20.68 -26.48 9.43
CA ALA A 588 -20.57 -25.04 9.16
C ALA A 588 -21.92 -24.29 9.25
N ARG A 589 -22.95 -24.93 9.80
CA ARG A 589 -24.25 -24.31 10.08
C ARG A 589 -24.63 -24.59 11.52
N ASP A 590 -24.20 -23.70 12.41
CA ASP A 590 -25.00 -23.13 13.50
C ASP A 590 -24.30 -21.86 14.02
#